data_AF-A0A6L9L519-F1
#
_entry.id   AF-A0A6L9L519-F1
#
_cell.length_a   1.000
_cell.length_b   1.000
_cell.length_c   1.000
_cell.angle_alpha   90.00
_cell.angle_beta   90.00
_cell.angle_gamma   90.00
#
_symmetry.space_group_name_H-M   'P 1'
#
loop_
_entity.id
_entity.type
_entity.pdbx_description
1 polymer ?
#
loop_
_entity_poly.entity_id
_entity_poly.type
_entity_poly.pdbx_seq_one_letter_code
_entity_poly.pdbx_strand_id
1 'polypeptide(L)'
;MTLQKRIKGLSFESLHELINQAHHEINRRQQFIDKIPQLRLQEISFSIRARDLLYRTIAEKRKLVYWQEAQKLTLRETLKVLDPSDWRQIKYKNTKVFEEISTIFERHKAPLEWYYSEIEAKV
;
A
#
# COMPACT_ATOMS: atom_id res chain seq x y z
N MET A 1 20.77 17.47 -0.73
CA MET A 1 21.30 17.33 0.66
C MET A 1 20.70 16.07 1.27
N THR A 2 21.53 15.11 1.67
CA THR A 2 21.08 13.79 2.15
C THR A 2 20.48 13.87 3.57
N LEU A 3 19.39 13.13 3.80
CA LEU A 3 18.61 13.03 5.06
C LEU A 3 19.47 12.95 6.34
N GLN A 4 20.64 12.32 6.26
CA GLN A 4 21.59 12.19 7.36
C GLN A 4 22.11 13.54 7.92
N LYS A 5 22.16 14.61 7.12
CA LYS A 5 22.57 15.94 7.61
C LYS A 5 21.48 16.70 8.36
N ARG A 6 20.19 16.39 8.12
CA ARG A 6 19.06 17.03 8.83
C ARG A 6 18.88 16.51 10.26
N ILE A 7 19.23 15.26 10.52
CA ILE A 7 19.04 14.63 11.84
C ILE A 7 20.01 15.20 12.89
N LYS A 8 21.20 15.67 12.47
CA LYS A 8 22.22 16.23 13.38
C LYS A 8 21.92 17.64 13.93
N GLY A 9 20.85 18.30 13.47
CA GLY A 9 20.51 19.67 13.88
C GLY A 9 19.17 19.82 14.60
N LEU A 10 18.45 18.73 14.88
CA LEU A 10 17.18 18.77 15.59
C LEU A 10 17.42 18.64 17.09
N SER A 11 16.76 19.46 17.90
CA SER A 11 16.77 19.30 19.35
C SER A 11 16.11 17.94 19.72
N PHE A 12 16.47 17.42 20.89
CA PHE A 12 15.90 16.18 21.40
C PHE A 12 14.36 16.21 21.47
N GLU A 13 13.78 17.37 21.81
CA GLU A 13 12.33 17.60 21.82
C GLU A 13 11.72 17.46 20.41
N SER A 14 12.33 18.05 19.39
CA SER A 14 11.85 17.92 18.01
C SER A 14 11.95 16.49 17.50
N LEU A 15 12.97 15.73 17.90
CA LEU A 15 13.07 14.30 17.58
C LEU A 15 11.98 13.49 18.28
N HIS A 16 11.69 13.81 19.55
CA HIS A 16 10.65 13.15 20.33
C HIS A 16 9.24 13.43 19.78
N GLU A 17 8.95 14.66 19.39
CA GLU A 17 7.69 15.02 18.71
C GLU A 17 7.53 14.28 17.38
N LEU A 18 8.59 14.20 16.56
CA LEU A 18 8.55 13.44 15.31
C LEU A 18 8.28 11.96 15.53
N ILE A 19 8.87 11.36 16.56
CA ILE A 19 8.62 9.96 16.94
C ILE A 19 7.16 9.78 17.36
N ASN A 20 6.61 10.69 18.17
CA ASN A 20 5.20 10.63 18.59
C ASN A 20 4.23 10.81 17.42
N GLN A 21 4.53 11.72 16.49
CA GLN A 21 3.75 11.90 15.26
C GLN A 21 3.78 10.63 14.41
N ALA A 22 4.95 10.00 14.25
CA ALA A 22 5.08 8.75 13.52
C ALA A 22 4.26 7.62 14.17
N HIS A 23 4.32 7.46 15.50
CA HIS A 23 3.51 6.47 16.20
C HIS A 23 2.00 6.73 16.07
N HIS A 24 1.58 7.99 16.15
CA HIS A 24 0.17 8.33 15.99
C HIS A 24 -0.34 8.01 14.58
N GLU A 25 0.49 8.27 13.57
CA GLU A 25 0.20 7.96 12.17
C GLU A 25 0.15 6.44 11.92
N ILE A 26 1.10 5.68 12.49
CA ILE A 26 1.08 4.21 12.42
C ILE A 26 -0.20 3.66 13.07
N ASN A 27 -0.59 4.17 14.24
CA ASN A 27 -1.80 3.75 14.94
C ASN A 27 -3.06 4.09 14.14
N ARG A 28 -3.15 5.30 13.57
CA ARG A 28 -4.24 5.73 12.69
C ARG A 28 -4.37 4.78 11.49
N ARG A 29 -3.25 4.42 10.85
CA ARG A 29 -3.22 3.48 9.73
C ARG A 29 -3.68 2.09 10.15
N GLN A 30 -3.22 1.59 11.29
CA GLN A 30 -3.62 0.28 11.76
C GLN A 30 -5.14 0.22 12.02
N GLN A 31 -5.69 1.24 12.69
CA GLN A 31 -7.13 1.36 12.93
C GLN A 31 -7.94 1.47 11.63
N PHE A 32 -7.40 2.14 10.61
CA PHE A 32 -8.02 2.21 9.29
C PHE A 32 -8.05 0.84 8.60
N ILE A 33 -6.90 0.16 8.56
CA ILE A 33 -6.75 -1.18 7.98
C ILE A 33 -7.67 -2.19 8.66
N ASP A 34 -7.91 -2.03 9.96
CA ASP A 34 -8.79 -2.91 10.74
C ASP A 34 -10.28 -2.69 10.44
N LYS A 35 -10.65 -1.52 9.89
CA LYS A 35 -12.01 -1.20 9.45
C LYS A 35 -12.30 -1.59 8.00
N ILE A 36 -11.30 -2.04 7.24
CA ILE A 36 -11.48 -2.48 5.85
C ILE A 36 -12.31 -3.78 5.85
N PRO A 37 -13.36 -3.88 5.02
CA PRO A 37 -14.14 -5.11 4.88
C PRO A 37 -13.24 -6.31 4.54
N GLN A 38 -13.55 -7.47 5.11
CA GLN A 38 -12.86 -8.74 4.78
C GLN A 38 -13.32 -9.29 3.42
N LEU A 39 -13.21 -8.47 2.38
CA LEU A 39 -13.57 -8.82 1.01
C LEU A 39 -12.35 -9.44 0.31
N ARG A 40 -12.52 -10.63 -0.26
CA ARG A 40 -11.46 -11.34 -0.99
C ARG A 40 -11.29 -10.76 -2.40
N LEU A 41 -10.08 -10.83 -2.94
CA LEU A 41 -9.79 -10.36 -4.30
C LEU A 41 -10.62 -11.07 -5.36
N GLN A 42 -10.93 -12.36 -5.17
CA GLN A 42 -11.81 -13.12 -6.08
C GLN A 42 -13.27 -12.61 -6.10
N GLU A 43 -13.70 -11.91 -5.06
CA GLU A 43 -15.07 -11.37 -4.94
C GLU A 43 -15.20 -9.99 -5.61
N ILE A 44 -14.08 -9.47 -6.13
CA ILE A 44 -13.99 -8.14 -6.74
C ILE A 44 -13.82 -8.27 -8.25
N SER A 45 -14.64 -7.52 -8.98
CA SER A 45 -14.58 -7.52 -10.44
C SER A 45 -13.45 -6.64 -10.96
N PHE A 46 -12.30 -7.25 -11.20
CA PHE A 46 -11.19 -6.67 -11.96
C PHE A 46 -11.25 -7.03 -13.43
N SER A 47 -10.75 -6.15 -14.31
CA SER A 47 -10.34 -6.53 -15.66
C SER A 47 -9.31 -7.65 -15.62
N ILE A 48 -9.23 -8.44 -16.69
CA ILE A 48 -8.29 -9.57 -16.77
C ILE A 48 -6.85 -9.08 -16.57
N ARG A 49 -6.50 -7.92 -17.14
CA ARG A 49 -5.17 -7.32 -17.03
C ARG A 49 -4.87 -6.84 -15.61
N ALA A 50 -5.84 -6.21 -14.94
CA ALA A 50 -5.67 -5.77 -13.56
C ALA A 50 -5.50 -6.93 -12.60
N ARG A 51 -6.30 -7.99 -12.78
CA ARG A 51 -6.21 -9.22 -12.00
C ARG A 51 -4.85 -9.89 -12.15
N ASP A 52 -4.42 -10.12 -13.39
CA ASP A 52 -3.15 -10.79 -13.69
C ASP A 52 -1.96 -10.01 -13.11
N LEU A 53 -1.92 -8.69 -13.33
CA LEU A 53 -0.83 -7.86 -12.81
C LEU A 53 -0.79 -7.81 -11.28
N LEU A 54 -1.95 -7.66 -10.64
CA LEU A 54 -2.06 -7.65 -9.18
C LEU A 54 -1.64 -9.00 -8.59
N TYR A 55 -2.16 -10.11 -9.13
CA TYR A 55 -1.92 -11.43 -8.57
C TYR A 55 -0.48 -11.88 -8.76
N ARG A 56 0.15 -11.57 -9.90
CA ARG A 56 1.59 -11.81 -10.10
C ARG A 56 2.43 -11.04 -9.10
N THR A 57 2.14 -9.75 -8.90
CA THR A 57 2.88 -8.92 -7.95
C THR A 57 2.79 -9.48 -6.53
N ILE A 58 1.59 -9.90 -6.11
CA ILE A 58 1.38 -10.57 -4.81
C ILE A 58 2.13 -11.90 -4.74
N ALA A 59 2.06 -12.71 -5.80
CA ALA A 59 2.68 -14.03 -5.85
C ALA A 59 4.21 -13.93 -5.76
N GLU A 60 4.81 -12.98 -6.46
CA GLU A 60 6.24 -12.67 -6.37
C GLU A 60 6.60 -12.28 -4.93
N LYS A 61 5.82 -11.39 -4.31
CA LYS A 61 6.07 -10.90 -2.94
C LYS A 61 5.96 -12.00 -1.87
N ARG A 62 4.94 -12.86 -1.99
CA ARG A 62 4.68 -13.97 -1.05
C ARG A 62 5.38 -15.28 -1.43
N LYS A 63 6.11 -15.32 -2.54
CA LYS A 63 6.73 -16.54 -3.10
C LYS A 63 5.69 -17.67 -3.25
N LEU A 64 4.51 -17.34 -3.75
CA LEU A 64 3.45 -18.33 -3.97
C LEU A 64 3.82 -19.23 -5.15
N VAL A 65 3.58 -20.53 -5.01
CA VAL A 65 3.80 -21.52 -6.08
C VAL A 65 2.85 -21.29 -7.26
N TYR A 66 1.61 -20.91 -6.95
CA TYR A 66 0.57 -20.60 -7.93
C TYR A 66 0.03 -19.19 -7.71
N TRP A 67 0.09 -18.35 -8.73
CA TRP A 67 -0.34 -16.95 -8.63
C TRP A 67 -1.85 -16.82 -8.35
N GLN A 68 -2.64 -17.82 -8.73
CA GLN A 68 -4.07 -17.89 -8.45
C GLN A 68 -4.37 -17.94 -6.96
N GLU A 69 -3.44 -18.40 -6.12
CA GLU A 69 -3.62 -18.40 -4.66
C GLU A 69 -3.70 -16.98 -4.10
N ALA A 70 -3.18 -15.98 -4.81
CA ALA A 70 -3.34 -14.57 -4.45
C ALA A 70 -4.82 -14.14 -4.36
N GLN A 71 -5.71 -14.77 -5.13
CA GLN A 71 -7.14 -14.44 -5.17
C GLN A 71 -7.87 -14.66 -3.84
N LYS A 72 -7.31 -15.52 -2.98
CA LYS A 72 -7.87 -15.86 -1.66
C LYS A 72 -7.63 -14.77 -0.63
N LEU A 73 -6.69 -13.86 -0.90
CA LEU A 73 -6.37 -12.77 0.01
C LEU A 73 -7.50 -11.76 0.06
N THR A 74 -7.71 -11.23 1.24
CA THR A 74 -8.57 -10.06 1.45
C THR A 74 -7.88 -8.78 0.98
N LEU A 75 -8.67 -7.73 0.73
CA LEU A 75 -8.14 -6.39 0.48
C LEU A 75 -7.17 -5.95 1.60
N ARG A 76 -7.56 -6.22 2.85
CA ARG A 76 -6.75 -5.95 4.04
C ARG A 76 -5.40 -6.67 3.99
N GLU A 77 -5.40 -7.97 3.68
CA GLU A 77 -4.16 -8.75 3.58
C GLU A 77 -3.31 -8.29 2.40
N THR A 78 -3.94 -7.93 1.28
CA THR A 78 -3.26 -7.42 0.09
C THR A 78 -2.51 -6.13 0.39
N LEU A 79 -3.16 -5.19 1.07
CA LEU A 79 -2.56 -3.94 1.51
C LEU A 79 -1.42 -4.13 2.53
N LYS A 80 -1.49 -5.16 3.38
CA LYS A 80 -0.42 -5.50 4.31
C LYS A 80 0.78 -6.17 3.65
N VAL A 81 0.57 -6.81 2.50
CA VAL A 81 1.60 -7.58 1.78
C VAL A 81 2.39 -6.71 0.83
N LEU A 82 1.70 -5.80 0.14
CA LEU A 82 2.30 -4.97 -0.91
C LEU A 82 2.81 -3.66 -0.33
N ASP A 83 4.10 -3.42 -0.50
CA ASP A 83 4.76 -2.18 -0.08
C ASP A 83 4.55 -1.08 -1.13
N PRO A 84 4.83 0.19 -0.79
CA PRO A 84 4.74 1.30 -1.75
C PRO A 84 5.68 1.19 -2.96
N SER A 85 6.71 0.34 -2.93
CA SER A 85 7.49 0.02 -4.15
C SER A 85 6.69 -0.81 -5.14
N ASP A 86 5.86 -1.72 -4.64
CA ASP A 86 5.18 -2.72 -5.45
C ASP A 86 4.06 -2.07 -6.27
N TRP A 87 3.28 -1.16 -5.68
CA TRP A 87 2.29 -0.45 -6.50
C TRP A 87 2.88 0.65 -7.38
N ARG A 88 4.05 1.22 -7.05
CA ARG A 88 4.84 2.01 -8.02
C ARG A 88 5.23 1.17 -9.22
N GLN A 89 5.62 -0.08 -9.01
CA GLN A 89 5.94 -1.00 -10.09
C GLN A 89 4.70 -1.33 -10.93
N ILE A 90 3.53 -1.55 -10.29
CA ILE A 90 2.25 -1.72 -11.01
C ILE A 90 1.93 -0.49 -11.86
N LYS A 91 2.03 0.72 -11.29
CA LYS A 91 1.83 2.00 -12.00
C LYS A 91 2.78 2.16 -13.17
N TYR A 92 4.06 1.85 -12.99
CA TYR A 92 5.07 1.92 -14.05
C TYR A 92 4.81 0.89 -15.16
N LYS A 93 4.44 -0.34 -14.82
CA LYS A 93 4.11 -1.39 -15.79
C LYS A 93 2.85 -1.04 -16.60
N ASN A 94 1.83 -0.49 -15.94
CA ASN A 94 0.59 -0.08 -16.59
C ASN A 94 -0.22 0.90 -15.74
N THR A 95 -0.15 2.20 -16.09
CA THR A 95 -0.86 3.26 -15.37
C THR A 95 -2.38 3.07 -15.35
N LYS A 96 -2.99 2.66 -16.48
CA LYS A 96 -4.44 2.44 -16.57
C LYS A 96 -4.91 1.33 -15.63
N VAL A 97 -4.15 0.25 -15.54
CA VAL A 97 -4.43 -0.85 -14.61
C VAL A 97 -4.28 -0.37 -13.16
N PHE A 98 -3.26 0.42 -12.86
CA PHE A 98 -3.09 1.00 -11.52
C PHE A 98 -4.27 1.91 -11.13
N GLU A 99 -4.73 2.78 -12.03
CA GLU A 99 -5.90 3.63 -11.83
C GLU A 99 -7.17 2.81 -11.61
N GLU A 100 -7.36 1.74 -12.41
CA GLU A 100 -8.47 0.81 -12.25
C GLU A 100 -8.47 0.15 -10.86
N ILE A 101 -7.32 -0.41 -10.46
CA ILE A 101 -7.15 -1.04 -9.15
C ILE A 101 -7.42 -0.02 -8.03
N SER A 102 -6.85 1.19 -8.13
CA SER A 102 -7.05 2.26 -7.14
C SER A 102 -8.52 2.61 -6.99
N THR A 103 -9.23 2.84 -8.11
CA THR A 103 -10.65 3.15 -8.14
C THR A 103 -11.50 2.03 -7.52
N ILE A 104 -11.17 0.78 -7.83
CA ILE A 104 -11.88 -0.39 -7.27
C ILE A 104 -11.66 -0.47 -5.76
N PHE A 105 -10.41 -0.33 -5.32
CA PHE A 105 -10.05 -0.38 -3.90
C PHE A 105 -10.74 0.76 -3.11
N GLU A 106 -10.80 1.97 -3.67
CA GLU A 106 -11.54 3.10 -3.10
C GLU A 106 -13.04 2.80 -2.92
N ARG A 107 -13.69 2.22 -3.93
CA ARG A 107 -15.11 1.80 -3.85
C ARG A 107 -15.36 0.82 -2.71
N HIS A 108 -14.36 0.02 -2.35
CA HIS A 108 -14.42 -0.92 -1.23
C HIS A 108 -13.84 -0.36 0.07
N LYS A 109 -13.73 0.97 0.21
CA LYS A 109 -13.22 1.66 1.39
C LYS A 109 -11.77 1.25 1.74
N ALA A 110 -10.99 0.91 0.72
CA ALA A 110 -9.58 0.53 0.83
C ALA A 110 -8.65 1.43 -0.04
N PRO A 111 -8.80 2.77 -0.06
CA PRO A 111 -7.99 3.68 -0.88
C PRO A 111 -6.49 3.40 -0.83
N LEU A 112 -5.87 3.33 -2.02
CA LEU A 112 -4.43 3.19 -2.15
C LEU A 112 -3.68 4.50 -1.83
N GLU A 113 -4.32 5.66 -2.00
CA GLU A 113 -3.72 6.99 -1.80
C GLU A 113 -3.08 7.19 -0.42
N TRP A 114 -3.57 6.52 0.62
CA TRP A 114 -3.03 6.61 1.98
C TRP A 114 -1.68 5.88 2.14
N TYR A 115 -1.30 5.02 1.20
CA TYR A 115 0.03 4.38 1.15
C TYR A 115 1.06 5.18 0.35
N TYR A 116 0.60 6.16 -0.46
CA TYR A 116 1.43 6.87 -1.43
C TYR A 116 1.68 8.34 -1.11
N SER A 117 0.68 9.05 -0.58
CA SER A 117 0.72 10.52 -0.46
C SER A 117 1.76 11.05 0.53
N GLU A 118 2.27 10.23 1.46
CA GLU A 118 3.40 10.64 2.32
C GLU A 118 4.79 10.40 1.71
N ILE A 119 4.91 9.58 0.66
CA ILE A 119 6.20 9.34 -0.02
C ILE A 119 6.49 10.44 -1.03
N GLU A 120 5.48 10.97 -1.71
CA GLU A 120 5.66 12.06 -2.70
C GLU A 120 5.73 13.46 -2.06
N ALA A 121 5.06 13.69 -0.92
CA ALA A 121 5.12 14.99 -0.23
C ALA A 121 6.46 15.28 0.48
N LYS A 122 7.41 14.34 0.45
CA LYS A 122 8.74 14.46 1.11
C LYS A 122 9.94 14.29 0.17
N VAL A 123 9.73 14.26 -1.16
CA VAL A 123 10.82 14.31 -2.15
C VAL A 123 11.03 15.74 -2.64
#